data_AF-A0A314Z849-F1
#
_entry.id   AF-A0A314Z849-F1
#
_cell.length_a   1.000
_cell.length_b   1.000
_cell.length_c   1.000
_cell.angle_alpha   90.00
_cell.angle_beta   90.00
_cell.angle_gamma   90.00
#
_symmetry.space_group_name_H-M   'P 1'
#
loop_
_entity.id
_entity.type
_entity.pdbx_description
1 polymer ?
#
loop_
_entity_poly.entity_id
_entity_poly.type
_entity_poly.pdbx_seq_one_letter_code
_entity_poly.pdbx_strand_id
1 'polypeptide(L)' 'MAVYLLCEAATGCSLFLAHGLDQIGQNTDAVRGPVSDLNRFAKVVKLTAFCPFQSVLDDYSQCVAVSEGRE' A
#
# COMPACT_ATOMS: atom_id res chain seq x y z
N MET A 1 -12.48 4.00 11.54
CA MET A 1 -11.05 3.71 11.81
C MET A 1 -10.23 4.06 10.57
N ALA A 2 -9.05 4.66 10.70
CA ALA A 2 -8.18 4.99 9.57
C ALA A 2 -7.10 3.90 9.46
N VAL A 3 -7.01 3.23 8.31
CA VAL A 3 -6.00 2.19 8.07
C VAL A 3 -4.93 2.78 7.15
N TYR A 4 -3.69 2.78 7.60
CA TYR A 4 -2.55 3.13 6.77
C TYR A 4 -1.95 1.85 6.18
N LEU A 5 -1.69 1.87 4.88
CA LEU A 5 -1.09 0.78 4.11
C LEU A 5 0.28 1.24 3.64
N LEU A 6 1.33 0.57 4.10
CA LEU A 6 2.67 0.73 3.56
C LEU A 6 2.81 -0.12 2.30
N CYS A 7 3.25 0.49 1.21
CA CYS A 7 3.51 -0.18 -0.06
C CYS A 7 4.96 0.06 -0.44
N GLU A 8 5.72 -1.03 -0.49
CA GLU A 8 7.12 -1.04 -0.87
C GLU A 8 7.24 -1.45 -2.33
N ALA A 9 7.92 -0.63 -3.12
CA ALA A 9 8.15 -0.86 -4.54
C ALA A 9 9.62 -0.58 -4.87
N ALA A 10 10.10 -1.08 -6.02
CA ALA A 10 11.47 -0.89 -6.49
C ALA A 10 11.87 0.59 -6.73
N THR A 11 10.91 1.51 -6.66
CA THR A 11 11.13 2.96 -6.82
C THR A 11 11.11 3.72 -5.49
N GLY A 12 10.68 3.07 -4.40
CA GLY A 12 10.52 3.71 -3.10
C GLY A 12 9.35 3.16 -2.28
N CYS A 13 9.14 3.78 -1.13
CA CYS A 13 8.03 3.48 -0.23
C CYS A 13 6.90 4.48 -0.37
N SER A 14 5.68 3.98 -0.46
CA SER A 14 4.46 4.77 -0.49
C SER A 14 3.59 4.45 0.72
N LEU A 15 3.11 5.48 1.41
CA LEU A 15 2.13 5.32 2.47
C LEU A 15 0.76 5.74 1.96
N PHE A 16 -0.19 4.82 1.99
CA PHE A 16 -1.56 5.06 1.58
C PHE A 16 -2.50 5.07 2.79
N LEU A 17 -3.50 5.93 2.76
CA LEU A 17 -4.58 5.97 3.74
C LEU A 17 -5.84 5.38 3.10
N ALA A 18 -6.29 4.27 3.66
CA ALA A 18 -7.52 3.62 3.25
C ALA A 18 -8.67 4.06 4.18
N HIS A 19 -9.71 4.61 3.56
CA HIS A 19 -10.96 4.99 4.20
C HIS A 19 -12.05 3.98 3.85
N GLY A 20 -12.83 3.55 4.85
CA GLY A 20 -14.02 2.71 4.61
C GLY A 20 -13.73 1.21 4.40
N LEU A 21 -12.52 0.73 4.73
CA LEU A 21 -12.27 -0.69 4.96
C LEU A 21 -12.94 -1.10 6.29
N ASP A 22 -14.26 -1.15 6.32
CA ASP A 22 -14.98 -1.74 7.43
C ASP A 22 -14.83 -3.27 7.37
N GLN A 23 -14.41 -3.88 8.47
CA GLN A 23 -14.12 -5.32 8.55
C GLN A 23 -15.39 -6.18 8.39
N ILE A 24 -16.58 -5.59 8.50
CA ILE A 24 -17.88 -6.27 8.40
C ILE A 24 -18.34 -6.27 6.93
N GLY A 25 -17.71 -7.08 6.09
CA GLY A 25 -18.14 -7.22 4.67
C GLY A 25 -17.09 -7.75 3.69
N GLN A 26 -15.84 -7.94 4.14
CA GLN A 26 -14.71 -8.37 3.30
C GLN A 26 -14.86 -9.76 2.65
N ASN A 27 -15.91 -10.52 2.99
CA ASN A 27 -16.14 -11.89 2.52
C ASN A 27 -17.29 -12.03 1.52
N THR A 28 -17.82 -10.92 0.99
CA THR A 28 -18.86 -10.92 -0.04
C THR A 28 -18.23 -10.57 -1.38
N ASP A 29 -18.53 -11.34 -2.43
CA ASP A 29 -18.02 -11.20 -3.81
C ASP A 29 -18.07 -9.76 -4.36
N ALA A 30 -18.99 -8.94 -3.83
CA ALA A 30 -19.17 -7.51 -4.12
C ALA A 30 -18.00 -6.59 -3.70
N VAL A 31 -17.12 -7.01 -2.79
CA VAL A 31 -15.96 -6.23 -2.31
C VAL A 31 -14.69 -6.53 -3.11
N ARG A 32 -14.62 -7.65 -3.84
CA ARG A 32 -13.48 -7.97 -4.72
C ARG A 32 -13.53 -7.25 -6.06
N GLY A 33 -14.74 -7.01 -6.60
CA GLY A 33 -14.95 -6.22 -7.82
C GLY A 33 -14.28 -4.82 -7.82
N PRO A 34 -14.39 -3.99 -6.76
CA PRO A 34 -13.78 -2.66 -6.73
C PRO A 34 -12.25 -2.61 -6.62
N VAL A 35 -11.56 -3.73 -6.36
CA VAL A 35 -10.08 -3.76 -6.35
C VAL A 35 -9.52 -3.72 -7.77
N SER A 36 -10.25 -4.26 -8.74
CA SER A 36 -9.89 -4.21 -10.17
C SER A 36 -10.27 -2.90 -10.85
N ASP A 37 -11.25 -2.16 -10.30
CA ASP A 37 -11.67 -0.85 -10.80
C ASP A 37 -10.87 0.28 -10.13
N LEU A 38 -9.83 0.76 -10.83
CA LEU A 38 -8.96 1.85 -10.34
C LEU A 38 -9.75 3.10 -9.91
N ASN A 39 -10.85 3.42 -10.59
CA ASN A 39 -11.69 4.58 -10.27
C ASN A 39 -12.44 4.41 -8.93
N ARG A 40 -12.81 3.18 -8.56
CA ARG A 40 -13.42 2.87 -7.25
C ARG A 40 -12.35 2.80 -6.17
N PHE A 41 -11.20 2.21 -6.49
CA PHE A 41 -10.05 2.12 -5.60
C PHE A 41 -9.50 3.50 -5.20
N ALA A 42 -9.35 4.43 -6.15
CA ALA A 42 -8.85 5.79 -5.90
C ALA A 42 -9.77 6.63 -5.00
N LYS A 43 -11.05 6.28 -4.88
CA LYS A 43 -11.99 6.97 -3.96
C LYS A 43 -11.80 6.55 -2.51
N VAL A 44 -11.31 5.33 -2.28
CA VAL A 44 -11.15 4.74 -0.95
C VAL A 44 -9.70 4.76 -0.45
N VAL A 45 -8.72 4.74 -1.36
CA VAL A 45 -7.29 4.79 -1.04
C VAL A 45 -6.70 6.11 -1.51
N LYS A 46 -6.05 6.84 -0.59
CA LYS A 46 -5.34 8.10 -0.88
C LYS A 46 -3.86 7.97 -0.58
N LEU A 47 -2.99 8.39 -1.51
CA LEU A 47 -1.56 8.51 -1.24
C LEU A 47 -1.33 9.63 -0.22
N THR A 48 -0.64 9.30 0.89
CA THR A 48 -0.35 10.23 1.99
C THR A 48 1.12 10.66 1.97
N ALA A 49 2.03 9.75 1.66
CA ALA A 49 3.45 10.04 1.55
C ALA A 49 4.11 9.15 0.49
N PHE A 50 5.15 9.68 -0.17
CA PHE A 50 5.99 8.93 -1.08
C PHE A 50 7.46 9.26 -0.81
N CYS A 51 8.26 8.24 -0.54
CA CYS A 51 9.68 8.31 -0.24
C CYS A 51 10.45 7.51 -1.32
N PRO A 52 10.92 8.17 -2.39
CA PRO A 52 11.71 7.51 -3.42
C PRO A 52 13.11 7.14 -2.93
N PHE A 53 13.66 6.04 -3.44
CA PHE A 53 15.05 5.67 -3.15
C PHE A 53 16.01 6.62 -3.87
N GLN A 54 17.00 7.10 -3.12
CA GLN A 54 17.98 8.05 -3.66
C GLN A 54 19.13 7.36 -4.38
N SER A 55 19.28 6.04 -4.23
CA SER A 55 20.37 5.27 -4.83
C SER A 55 20.02 3.79 -4.97
N VAL A 56 20.66 3.11 -5.92
CA VAL A 56 20.51 1.67 -6.13
C VAL A 56 20.95 0.86 -4.90
N LEU A 57 21.91 1.38 -4.13
CA LEU A 57 22.37 0.75 -2.89
C LEU A 57 21.28 0.80 -1.80
N ASP A 58 20.51 1.88 -1.76
CA ASP A 58 19.42 2.12 -0.81
C ASP A 58 18.26 1.14 -1.09
N ASP A 59 17.85 1.05 -2.36
CA ASP A 59 16.87 0.07 -2.86
C ASP A 59 17.25 -1.38 -2.50
N TYR A 60 18.50 -1.77 -2.78
CA TYR A 60 18.97 -3.13 -2.48
C TYR A 60 18.97 -3.41 -0.98
N SER A 61 19.47 -2.46 -0.17
CA SER A 61 19.52 -2.62 1.28
C SER A 61 18.12 -2.75 1.90
N GLN A 62 17.16 -1.99 1.37
CA GLN A 62 15.79 -2.06 1.81
C GLN A 62 15.11 -3.37 1.36
N CYS A 63 15.31 -3.81 0.13
CA CYS A 63 14.78 -5.10 -0.33
C CYS A 63 15.27 -6.27 0.54
N VAL A 64 16.54 -6.25 0.95
CA VAL A 64 17.11 -7.25 1.86
C VAL A 64 16.50 -7.12 3.26
N ALA A 65 16.40 -5.90 3.80
CA ALA A 65 15.80 -5.67 5.12
C ALA A 65 14.35 -6.17 5.19
N VAL A 66 13.53 -5.87 4.19
CA VAL A 66 12.15 -6.36 4.05
C VAL A 66 12.10 -7.89 3.96
N SER A 67 12.99 -8.47 3.14
CA SER A 67 13.07 -9.93 2.95
C SER A 67 13.51 -10.66 4.24
N GLU A 68 14.33 -10.01 5.07
CA GLU A 68 14.78 -10.53 6.36
C GLU A 68 13.83 -10.18 7.52
N GLY A 69 12.75 -9.41 7.28
CA GLY A 69 11.84 -8.95 8.34
C GLY A 69 12.49 -7.98 9.33
N ARG A 70 13.54 -7.27 8.91
CA ARG A 70 14.14 -6.18 9.69
C ARG A 70 13.41 -4.90 9.34
N GLU A 71 12.43 -4.55 10.17
CA GLU A 71 11.72 -3.28 10.18
C GLU A 71 12.39 -2.24 11.09
#